data_AF-A0A2M6WJ97-F1
#
_entry.id   AF-A0A2M6WJ97-F1
#
_cell.length_a   1.000
_cell.length_b   1.000
_cell.length_c   1.000
_cell.angle_alpha   90.00
_cell.angle_beta   90.00
_cell.angle_gamma   90.00
#
_symmetry.space_group_name_H-M   'P 1'
#
loop_
_entity.id
_entity.type
_entity.pdbx_description
1 polymer ?
#
loop_
_entity_poly.entity_id
_entity_poly.type
_entity_poly.pdbx_seq_one_letter_code
_entity_poly.pdbx_strand_id
1 'polypeptide(L)'
;MANKVFFVIGIAVLLVLLVVLGQRFLAPRFDLPRDGDSEKATVLLHDGEIVDLVQVVDDINPVKGEFTTKEIEITDGVKHSVSLDDVLDGGPPRDGIPSIDDPKFISISEADDVISNDLPGVAVSLDGIDRFYPFDILVWHEIVNDMFNGKRVLVTYCPLCLSGIVFDPVVQGERVEFGTSGKLWNSNLVMYDRKTESLWSQVLGEAIVGDLTGTQLIVLPSDQVLYGKWKAVHPKGEVLSRETGIFKRYGIDPYGDYYTNNNQFIFSTDHTDSRLESKDFVLGIVVNGKAKAYYPPSIKMAGEIEDVFEGIAIIARYESNIDAVRLFEKRDDGTLRRINPFGNFWFSWVAAHPETALYK
;
A
#
# COMPACT_ATOMS: atom_id res chain seq x y z
N MET A 1 -49.78 24.22 11.58
CA MET A 1 -48.85 24.28 10.44
C MET A 1 -47.51 23.59 10.74
N ALA A 2 -46.98 23.69 11.98
CA ALA A 2 -45.71 23.06 12.38
C ALA A 2 -45.64 21.51 12.24
N ASN A 3 -46.69 20.76 12.60
CA ASN A 3 -46.64 19.29 12.54
C ASN A 3 -46.52 18.69 11.13
N LYS A 4 -46.92 19.41 10.08
CA LYS A 4 -46.74 18.95 8.69
C LYS A 4 -45.30 19.12 8.22
N VAL A 5 -44.59 20.14 8.70
CA VAL A 5 -43.20 20.42 8.32
C VAL A 5 -42.25 19.39 8.95
N PHE A 6 -42.43 19.03 10.22
CA PHE A 6 -41.63 17.98 10.87
C PHE A 6 -41.83 16.58 10.26
N PHE A 7 -43.04 16.26 9.81
CA PHE A 7 -43.34 14.98 9.17
C PHE A 7 -42.68 14.86 7.78
N VAL A 8 -42.68 15.94 6.99
CA VAL A 8 -42.03 15.99 5.67
C VAL A 8 -40.50 15.94 5.80
N ILE A 9 -39.92 16.62 6.80
CA ILE A 9 -38.48 16.53 7.07
C ILE A 9 -38.09 15.12 7.54
N GLY A 10 -38.90 14.48 8.39
CA GLY A 10 -38.67 13.10 8.83
C GLY A 10 -38.70 12.08 7.70
N ILE A 11 -39.62 12.22 6.75
CA ILE A 11 -39.70 11.35 5.55
C ILE A 11 -38.53 11.62 4.59
N ALA A 12 -38.13 12.87 4.39
CA ALA A 12 -36.99 13.22 3.54
C ALA A 12 -35.67 12.69 4.11
N VAL A 13 -35.46 12.80 5.44
CA VAL A 13 -34.27 12.25 6.12
C VAL A 13 -34.27 10.72 6.08
N LEU A 14 -35.43 10.07 6.26
CA LEU A 14 -35.56 8.61 6.16
C LEU A 14 -35.31 8.12 4.72
N LEU A 15 -35.80 8.84 3.71
CA LEU A 15 -35.54 8.53 2.29
C LEU A 15 -34.07 8.73 1.93
N VAL A 16 -33.42 9.80 2.40
CA VAL A 16 -31.96 9.98 2.21
C VAL A 16 -31.18 8.88 2.92
N LEU A 17 -31.57 8.48 4.13
CA LEU A 17 -30.95 7.35 4.84
C LEU A 17 -31.17 6.02 4.10
N LEU A 18 -32.38 5.76 3.59
CA LEU A 18 -32.69 4.56 2.81
C LEU A 18 -32.00 4.56 1.44
N VAL A 19 -31.80 5.73 0.82
CA VAL A 19 -31.03 5.86 -0.42
C VAL A 19 -29.53 5.68 -0.15
N VAL A 20 -28.99 6.21 0.95
CA VAL A 20 -27.59 6.02 1.34
C VAL A 20 -27.32 4.57 1.78
N LEU A 21 -28.22 3.94 2.53
CA LEU A 21 -28.15 2.51 2.84
C LEU A 21 -28.36 1.66 1.57
N GLY A 22 -29.33 2.00 0.73
CA GLY A 22 -29.60 1.31 -0.54
C GLY A 22 -28.42 1.39 -1.51
N GLN A 23 -27.76 2.56 -1.62
CA GLN A 23 -26.54 2.73 -2.40
C GLN A 23 -25.35 1.94 -1.82
N ARG A 24 -25.27 1.74 -0.49
CA ARG A 24 -24.28 0.85 0.13
C ARG A 24 -24.46 -0.63 -0.21
N PHE A 25 -25.69 -1.07 -0.49
CA PHE A 25 -25.99 -2.45 -0.91
C PHE A 25 -26.03 -2.65 -2.43
N LEU A 26 -26.13 -1.57 -3.21
CA LEU A 26 -26.19 -1.60 -4.68
C LEU A 26 -24.90 -1.13 -5.37
N ALA A 27 -23.91 -0.64 -4.63
CA ALA A 27 -22.61 -0.28 -5.18
C ALA A 27 -21.89 -1.55 -5.68
N PRO A 28 -21.26 -1.48 -6.88
CA PRO A 28 -20.60 -2.64 -7.46
C PRO A 28 -19.51 -3.18 -6.52
N ARG A 29 -19.40 -4.50 -6.46
CA ARG A 29 -18.30 -5.21 -5.82
C ARG A 29 -17.56 -6.00 -6.89
N PHE A 30 -16.29 -6.30 -6.64
CA PHE A 30 -15.60 -7.31 -7.43
C PHE A 30 -16.11 -8.68 -6.98
N ASP A 31 -16.84 -9.37 -7.84
CA ASP A 31 -17.32 -10.73 -7.59
C ASP A 31 -16.23 -11.71 -8.06
N LEU A 32 -15.81 -12.60 -7.15
CA LEU A 32 -14.74 -13.57 -7.42
C LEU A 32 -15.35 -14.97 -7.60
N PRO A 33 -14.98 -15.72 -8.66
CA PRO A 33 -15.51 -17.06 -8.89
C PRO A 33 -14.90 -18.06 -7.89
N ARG A 34 -15.63 -18.41 -6.83
CA ARG A 34 -15.13 -19.29 -5.75
C ARG A 34 -15.51 -20.76 -5.90
N ASP A 35 -16.53 -21.07 -6.69
CA ASP A 35 -17.10 -22.42 -6.79
C ASP A 35 -16.56 -23.24 -7.98
N GLY A 36 -15.67 -22.65 -8.79
CA GLY A 36 -15.12 -23.28 -9.99
C GLY A 36 -13.89 -24.15 -9.72
N ASP A 37 -13.70 -25.18 -10.53
CA ASP A 37 -12.42 -25.90 -10.57
C ASP A 37 -11.32 -24.98 -11.12
N SER A 38 -10.13 -25.05 -10.52
CA SER A 38 -9.00 -24.20 -10.89
C SER A 38 -7.98 -24.96 -11.73
N GLU A 39 -7.56 -24.36 -12.84
CA GLU A 39 -6.48 -24.88 -13.67
C GLU A 39 -5.18 -24.13 -13.41
N LYS A 40 -4.06 -24.85 -13.30
CA LYS A 40 -2.74 -24.22 -13.13
C LYS A 40 -2.22 -23.68 -14.46
N ALA A 41 -1.63 -22.49 -14.43
CA ALA A 41 -0.89 -21.91 -15.53
C ALA A 41 0.44 -21.34 -15.03
N THR A 42 1.36 -21.08 -15.96
CA THR A 42 2.64 -20.41 -15.66
C THR A 42 2.71 -19.13 -16.46
N VAL A 43 2.98 -18.02 -15.79
CA VAL A 43 3.27 -16.73 -16.43
C VAL A 43 4.77 -16.49 -16.45
N LEU A 44 5.26 -15.92 -17.55
CA LEU A 44 6.63 -15.43 -17.69
C LEU A 44 6.63 -13.94 -17.34
N LEU A 45 7.54 -13.56 -16.45
CA LEU A 45 7.72 -12.19 -16.00
C LEU A 45 9.09 -11.69 -16.47
N HIS A 46 9.13 -10.44 -16.95
CA HIS A 46 10.35 -9.71 -17.28
C HIS A 46 10.39 -8.43 -16.46
N ASP A 47 11.37 -8.31 -15.56
CA ASP A 47 11.47 -7.19 -14.59
C ASP A 47 10.16 -6.92 -13.84
N GLY A 48 9.40 -7.98 -13.55
CA GLY A 48 8.12 -7.91 -12.85
C GLY A 48 6.87 -7.72 -13.73
N GLU A 49 7.00 -7.56 -15.05
CA GLU A 49 5.86 -7.46 -15.98
C GLU A 49 5.60 -8.75 -16.75
N ILE A 50 4.32 -9.11 -16.98
CA ILE A 50 3.96 -10.28 -17.81
C ILE A 50 4.38 -10.05 -19.27
N VAL A 51 5.07 -11.03 -19.86
CA VAL A 51 5.46 -11.02 -21.27
C VAL A 51 5.03 -12.30 -21.99
N ASP A 52 4.69 -12.18 -23.27
CA ASP A 52 4.40 -13.34 -24.13
C ASP A 52 5.71 -13.92 -24.69
N LEU A 53 5.93 -15.23 -24.50
CA LEU A 53 7.09 -15.98 -25.00
C LEU A 53 7.29 -15.78 -26.50
N VAL A 54 6.22 -15.63 -27.28
CA VAL A 54 6.34 -15.42 -28.74
C VAL A 54 6.97 -14.07 -29.06
N GLN A 55 6.63 -13.01 -28.30
CA GLN A 55 7.17 -11.68 -28.52
C GLN A 55 8.66 -11.58 -28.12
N VAL A 56 9.09 -12.30 -27.09
CA VAL A 56 10.50 -12.30 -26.63
C VAL A 56 11.44 -12.96 -27.65
N VAL A 57 10.95 -13.91 -28.44
CA VAL A 57 11.77 -14.69 -29.40
C VAL A 57 11.94 -13.98 -30.76
N ASP A 58 11.03 -13.07 -31.11
CA ASP A 58 11.08 -12.31 -32.38
C ASP A 58 12.07 -11.13 -32.37
N ASP A 59 12.58 -10.74 -31.20
CA ASP A 59 13.58 -9.68 -31.07
C ASP A 59 15.01 -10.18 -31.33
N ILE A 60 15.66 -9.63 -32.36
CA ILE A 60 17.03 -9.97 -32.80
C ILE A 60 18.10 -9.50 -31.78
N ASN A 61 17.71 -8.73 -30.77
CA ASN A 61 18.58 -8.27 -29.70
C ASN A 61 18.23 -8.97 -28.36
N PRO A 62 19.22 -9.41 -27.57
CA PRO A 62 18.95 -9.97 -26.27
C PRO A 62 18.26 -8.94 -25.38
N VAL A 63 17.03 -9.23 -24.96
CA VAL A 63 16.29 -8.45 -23.96
C VAL A 63 17.08 -8.52 -22.66
N LYS A 64 17.51 -7.36 -22.14
CA LYS A 64 18.20 -7.25 -20.85
C LYS A 64 17.16 -7.15 -19.74
N GLY A 65 17.37 -7.85 -18.63
CA GLY A 65 16.47 -7.85 -17.47
C GLY A 65 16.40 -9.25 -16.85
N GLU A 66 15.73 -9.38 -15.71
CA GLU A 66 15.52 -10.66 -15.06
C GLU A 66 14.25 -11.31 -15.60
N PHE A 67 14.37 -12.56 -16.03
CA PHE A 67 13.23 -13.40 -16.39
C PHE A 67 12.91 -14.36 -15.25
N THR A 68 11.68 -14.32 -14.75
CA THR A 68 11.18 -15.26 -13.74
C THR A 68 9.87 -15.88 -14.19
N THR A 69 9.53 -17.03 -13.62
CA THR A 69 8.25 -17.69 -13.88
C THR A 69 7.45 -17.77 -12.60
N LYS A 70 6.15 -17.54 -12.68
CA LYS A 70 5.23 -17.71 -11.54
C LYS A 70 4.11 -18.67 -11.91
N GLU A 71 3.85 -19.63 -11.04
CA GLU A 71 2.64 -20.43 -11.12
C GLU A 71 1.44 -19.60 -10.65
N ILE A 72 0.37 -19.64 -11.43
CA ILE A 72 -0.91 -19.00 -11.15
C ILE A 72 -2.02 -20.04 -11.36
N GLU A 73 -3.21 -19.71 -10.92
CA GLU A 73 -4.41 -20.50 -11.13
C GLU A 73 -5.44 -19.71 -11.96
N ILE A 74 -6.33 -20.44 -12.63
CA ILE A 74 -7.41 -19.88 -13.43
C ILE A 74 -8.71 -20.56 -13.01
N THR A 75 -9.66 -19.78 -12.49
CA THR A 75 -10.99 -20.24 -12.07
C THR A 75 -12.04 -19.48 -12.86
N ASP A 76 -12.87 -20.17 -13.63
CA ASP A 76 -13.89 -19.55 -14.52
C ASP A 76 -13.32 -18.43 -15.42
N GLY A 77 -12.07 -18.60 -15.88
CA GLY A 77 -11.36 -17.64 -16.73
C GLY A 77 -10.70 -16.48 -15.98
N VAL A 78 -10.85 -16.38 -14.65
CA VAL A 78 -10.18 -15.38 -13.81
C VAL A 78 -8.85 -15.93 -13.34
N LYS A 79 -7.76 -15.28 -13.73
CA LYS A 79 -6.40 -15.58 -13.23
C LYS A 79 -6.24 -15.10 -11.78
N HIS A 80 -5.52 -15.86 -10.97
CA HIS A 80 -5.15 -15.48 -9.60
C HIS A 80 -3.88 -16.17 -9.11
N SER A 81 -3.14 -15.52 -8.21
CA SER A 81 -1.89 -16.03 -7.61
C SER A 81 -2.05 -16.36 -6.12
N VAL A 82 -3.24 -16.16 -5.58
CA VAL A 82 -3.66 -16.45 -4.21
C VAL A 82 -5.07 -17.02 -4.25
N SER A 83 -5.45 -17.83 -3.27
CA SER A 83 -6.82 -18.38 -3.20
C SER A 83 -7.86 -17.25 -3.22
N LEU A 84 -8.88 -17.38 -4.08
CA LEU A 84 -10.00 -16.44 -4.17
C LEU A 84 -10.88 -16.42 -2.91
N ASP A 85 -10.79 -17.46 -2.07
CA ASP A 85 -11.43 -17.50 -0.76
C ASP A 85 -10.70 -16.64 0.28
N ASP A 86 -9.39 -16.43 0.11
CA ASP A 86 -8.57 -15.62 1.02
C ASP A 86 -8.65 -14.12 0.67
N VAL A 87 -9.23 -13.77 -0.48
CA VAL A 87 -9.54 -12.39 -0.87
C VAL A 87 -10.93 -12.02 -0.32
N LEU A 88 -10.92 -11.46 0.89
CA LEU A 88 -12.10 -11.19 1.70
C LEU A 88 -12.68 -9.79 1.42
N ASP A 89 -13.99 -9.62 1.66
CA ASP A 89 -14.61 -8.31 1.66
C ASP A 89 -14.31 -7.57 2.99
N GLY A 90 -13.70 -6.39 2.90
CA GLY A 90 -13.38 -5.53 4.04
C GLY A 90 -14.59 -4.78 4.62
N GLY A 91 -15.75 -4.89 3.97
CA GLY A 91 -17.00 -4.24 4.36
C GLY A 91 -17.44 -3.15 3.37
N PRO A 92 -16.63 -2.11 3.10
CA PRO A 92 -16.89 -1.13 2.04
C PRO A 92 -17.01 -1.81 0.66
N PRO A 93 -17.89 -1.31 -0.22
CA PRO A 93 -17.90 -1.73 -1.64
C PRO A 93 -16.68 -1.14 -2.38
N ARG A 94 -16.57 -1.43 -3.69
CA ARG A 94 -15.62 -0.75 -4.58
C ARG A 94 -15.77 0.77 -4.45
N ASP A 95 -14.64 1.45 -4.28
CA ASP A 95 -14.54 2.90 -4.04
C ASP A 95 -15.34 3.40 -2.83
N GLY A 96 -15.76 2.51 -1.92
CA GLY A 96 -16.45 2.84 -0.68
C GLY A 96 -15.59 3.63 0.31
N ILE A 97 -14.27 3.52 0.15
CA ILE A 97 -13.26 4.41 0.72
C ILE A 97 -12.67 5.20 -0.46
N PRO A 98 -13.12 6.44 -0.72
CA PRO A 98 -12.80 7.13 -1.95
C PRO A 98 -11.32 7.52 -2.01
N SER A 99 -10.64 7.21 -3.11
CA SER A 99 -9.28 7.70 -3.37
C SER A 99 -9.24 9.23 -3.54
N ILE A 100 -8.07 9.83 -3.34
CA ILE A 100 -7.82 11.24 -3.68
C ILE A 100 -7.11 11.28 -5.03
N ASP A 101 -7.83 11.71 -6.07
CA ASP A 101 -7.33 11.67 -7.45
C ASP A 101 -6.78 13.02 -7.96
N ASP A 102 -7.13 14.12 -7.29
CA ASP A 102 -6.61 15.47 -7.54
C ASP A 102 -6.19 16.11 -6.20
N PRO A 103 -5.10 15.63 -5.58
CA PRO A 103 -4.69 16.10 -4.26
C PRO A 103 -4.31 17.58 -4.30
N LYS A 104 -4.72 18.30 -3.27
CA LYS A 104 -4.26 19.68 -3.00
C LYS A 104 -3.27 19.66 -1.86
N PHE A 105 -2.30 20.57 -1.93
CA PHE A 105 -1.26 20.69 -0.93
C PHE A 105 -1.23 22.10 -0.35
N ILE A 106 -0.90 22.16 0.94
CA ILE A 106 -0.73 23.40 1.70
C ILE A 106 0.71 23.52 2.17
N SER A 107 1.13 24.74 2.51
CA SER A 107 2.45 24.98 3.08
C SER A 107 2.57 24.41 4.50
N ILE A 108 3.79 24.18 4.97
CA ILE A 108 4.06 23.82 6.37
C ILE A 108 3.48 24.83 7.36
N SER A 109 3.52 26.13 7.03
CA SER A 109 2.96 27.16 7.90
C SER A 109 1.45 27.03 8.09
N GLU A 110 0.72 26.63 7.05
CA GLU A 110 -0.73 26.39 7.13
C GLU A 110 -1.04 25.05 7.80
N ALA A 111 -0.21 24.04 7.53
CA ALA A 111 -0.36 22.71 8.13
C ALA A 111 -0.14 22.73 9.66
N ASP A 112 0.76 23.58 10.16
CA ASP A 112 1.07 23.71 11.60
C ASP A 112 -0.12 24.15 12.46
N ASP A 113 -1.15 24.76 11.85
CA ASP A 113 -2.38 25.15 12.55
C ASP A 113 -3.33 23.96 12.79
N VAL A 114 -3.18 22.87 12.03
CA VAL A 114 -4.17 21.76 11.97
C VAL A 114 -3.57 20.36 12.13
N ILE A 115 -2.24 20.23 12.08
CA ILE A 115 -1.49 18.98 12.17
C ILE A 115 -0.50 19.04 13.34
N SER A 116 -0.55 18.03 14.21
CA SER A 116 0.40 17.88 15.33
C SER A 116 1.77 17.42 14.83
N ASN A 117 2.84 17.86 15.48
CA ASN A 117 4.21 17.39 15.22
C ASN A 117 4.37 15.87 15.40
N ASP A 118 3.57 15.27 16.27
CA ASP A 118 3.61 13.84 16.57
C ASP A 118 2.69 13.01 15.63
N LEU A 119 2.06 13.64 14.64
CA LEU A 119 1.22 12.92 13.69
C LEU A 119 2.11 12.12 12.71
N PRO A 120 1.95 10.79 12.60
CA PRO A 120 2.64 10.00 11.61
C PRO A 120 2.06 10.21 10.20
N GLY A 121 2.88 9.95 9.20
CA GLY A 121 2.49 10.00 7.80
C GLY A 121 3.54 9.39 6.89
N VAL A 122 3.22 9.36 5.61
CA VAL A 122 4.17 8.99 4.55
C VAL A 122 4.84 10.26 4.05
N ALA A 123 6.16 10.26 3.96
CA ALA A 123 6.98 11.30 3.37
C ALA A 123 7.53 10.80 2.02
N VAL A 124 7.40 11.62 0.98
CA VAL A 124 7.86 11.32 -0.38
C VAL A 124 8.71 12.48 -0.88
N SER A 125 9.92 12.16 -1.35
CA SER A 125 10.85 13.11 -1.94
C SER A 125 11.24 12.60 -3.31
N LEU A 126 10.66 13.18 -4.36
CA LEU A 126 10.88 12.78 -5.75
C LEU A 126 11.07 14.01 -6.63
N ASP A 127 12.10 13.99 -7.48
CA ASP A 127 12.40 15.03 -8.47
C ASP A 127 12.37 16.48 -7.90
N GLY A 128 12.86 16.65 -6.66
CA GLY A 128 12.96 17.94 -5.97
C GLY A 128 11.65 18.44 -5.33
N ILE A 129 10.59 17.64 -5.33
CA ILE A 129 9.33 17.90 -4.62
C ILE A 129 9.30 17.03 -3.37
N ASP A 130 9.10 17.68 -2.23
CA ASP A 130 8.99 17.03 -0.92
C ASP A 130 7.55 17.15 -0.42
N ARG A 131 6.86 16.01 -0.23
CA ARG A 131 5.47 15.96 0.21
C ARG A 131 5.27 15.06 1.42
N PHE A 132 4.38 15.48 2.30
CA PHE A 132 3.93 14.69 3.44
C PHE A 132 2.44 14.38 3.33
N TYR A 133 2.08 13.12 3.57
CA TYR A 133 0.73 12.59 3.51
C TYR A 133 0.32 12.11 4.91
N PRO A 134 -0.43 12.93 5.67
CA PRO A 134 -0.82 12.65 7.04
C PRO A 134 -1.70 11.39 7.17
N PHE A 135 -1.44 10.54 8.16
CA PHE A 135 -2.29 9.36 8.41
C PHE A 135 -3.73 9.73 8.86
N ASP A 136 -3.95 10.90 9.46
CA ASP A 136 -5.31 11.37 9.80
C ASP A 136 -6.18 11.70 8.57
N ILE A 137 -5.55 11.87 7.40
CA ILE A 137 -6.24 11.97 6.10
C ILE A 137 -6.25 10.59 5.44
N LEU A 138 -5.08 9.94 5.34
CA LEU A 138 -4.95 8.67 4.62
C LEU A 138 -5.82 7.55 5.19
N VAL A 139 -6.09 7.52 6.51
CA VAL A 139 -7.00 6.53 7.12
C VAL A 139 -8.43 6.57 6.55
N TRP A 140 -8.83 7.68 5.91
CA TRP A 140 -10.15 7.86 5.32
C TRP A 140 -10.20 7.66 3.80
N HIS A 141 -9.04 7.50 3.17
CA HIS A 141 -8.90 7.51 1.72
C HIS A 141 -8.10 6.32 1.17
N GLU A 142 -7.14 5.81 1.95
CA GLU A 142 -6.21 4.72 1.65
C GLU A 142 -5.33 4.91 0.40
N ILE A 143 -5.74 5.70 -0.59
CA ILE A 143 -5.06 5.90 -1.86
C ILE A 143 -5.05 7.39 -2.23
N VAL A 144 -3.90 7.88 -2.67
CA VAL A 144 -3.71 9.17 -3.33
C VAL A 144 -3.02 8.95 -4.67
N ASN A 145 -3.68 9.33 -5.77
CA ASN A 145 -3.11 9.30 -7.12
C ASN A 145 -2.44 10.65 -7.42
N ASP A 146 -1.27 10.89 -6.84
CA ASP A 146 -0.57 12.17 -6.91
C ASP A 146 0.26 12.35 -8.21
N MET A 147 0.70 13.58 -8.48
CA MET A 147 1.52 13.97 -9.62
C MET A 147 2.81 14.68 -9.15
N PHE A 148 3.96 14.11 -9.51
CA PHE A 148 5.29 14.69 -9.33
C PHE A 148 5.86 15.06 -10.69
N ASN A 149 6.05 16.36 -10.96
CA ASN A 149 6.53 16.87 -12.26
C ASN A 149 5.81 16.26 -13.49
N GLY A 150 4.48 16.11 -13.39
CA GLY A 150 3.67 15.54 -14.47
C GLY A 150 3.68 14.01 -14.56
N LYS A 151 4.37 13.31 -13.66
CA LYS A 151 4.34 11.84 -13.55
C LYS A 151 3.48 11.42 -12.37
N ARG A 152 2.56 10.48 -12.62
CA ARG A 152 1.71 9.93 -11.57
C ARG A 152 2.51 9.06 -10.61
N VAL A 153 2.22 9.18 -9.32
CA VAL A 153 2.77 8.42 -8.20
C VAL A 153 1.60 7.92 -7.36
N LEU A 154 1.64 6.66 -6.97
CA LEU A 154 0.59 6.03 -6.18
C LEU A 154 1.02 5.95 -4.72
N VAL A 155 0.41 6.76 -3.85
CA VAL A 155 0.62 6.70 -2.39
C VAL A 155 -0.51 5.89 -1.79
N THR A 156 -0.16 4.86 -1.02
CA THR A 156 -1.13 3.94 -0.41
C THR A 156 -0.95 3.82 1.09
N TYR A 157 -2.03 3.58 1.82
CA TYR A 157 -2.03 3.37 3.25
C TYR A 157 -3.09 2.34 3.65
N CYS A 158 -2.66 1.25 4.32
CA CYS A 158 -3.58 0.34 5.00
C CYS A 158 -3.49 0.59 6.51
N PRO A 159 -4.56 1.10 7.16
CA PRO A 159 -4.54 1.34 8.59
C PRO A 159 -4.48 0.03 9.41
N LEU A 160 -5.05 -1.06 8.90
CA LEU A 160 -5.03 -2.35 9.61
C LEU A 160 -3.61 -2.92 9.76
N CYS A 161 -2.72 -2.58 8.83
CA CYS A 161 -1.37 -3.10 8.79
C CYS A 161 -0.30 -2.03 9.05
N LEU A 162 -0.71 -0.79 9.35
CA LEU A 162 0.17 0.39 9.42
C LEU A 162 1.14 0.44 8.23
N SER A 163 0.62 0.18 7.02
CA SER A 163 1.45 0.06 5.82
C SER A 163 1.24 1.23 4.88
N GLY A 164 2.18 2.18 4.93
CA GLY A 164 2.33 3.28 3.98
C GLY A 164 3.36 2.94 2.91
N ILE A 165 2.91 2.66 1.68
CA ILE A 165 3.78 2.23 0.57
C ILE A 165 3.50 3.10 -0.65
N VAL A 166 4.58 3.46 -1.37
CA VAL A 166 4.50 4.32 -2.55
C VAL A 166 4.97 3.54 -3.75
N PHE A 167 4.17 3.52 -4.81
CA PHE A 167 4.44 2.76 -6.01
C PHE A 167 4.57 3.66 -7.24
N ASP A 168 5.33 3.20 -8.21
CA ASP A 168 5.25 3.66 -9.59
C ASP A 168 4.06 2.96 -10.27
N PRO A 169 2.96 3.65 -10.58
CA PRO A 169 1.73 3.02 -11.06
C PRO A 169 1.77 2.77 -12.58
N VAL A 170 2.89 2.27 -13.08
CA VAL A 170 3.02 1.85 -14.48
C VAL A 170 2.35 0.49 -14.63
N VAL A 171 1.35 0.42 -15.50
CA VAL A 171 0.60 -0.79 -15.84
C VAL A 171 0.58 -0.91 -17.35
N GLN A 172 1.23 -1.95 -17.88
CA GLN A 172 1.41 -2.17 -19.32
C GLN A 172 1.99 -0.92 -20.02
N GLY A 173 3.07 -0.37 -19.46
CA GLY A 173 3.76 0.81 -20.00
C GLY A 173 3.05 2.16 -19.82
N GLU A 174 1.89 2.21 -19.17
CA GLU A 174 1.14 3.46 -18.93
C GLU A 174 1.00 3.77 -17.45
N ARG A 175 1.12 5.04 -17.05
CA ARG A 175 0.88 5.48 -15.67
C ARG A 175 -0.63 5.64 -15.43
N VAL A 176 -1.22 4.75 -14.63
CA VAL A 176 -2.68 4.67 -14.43
C VAL A 176 -3.10 5.09 -13.02
N GLU A 177 -4.40 5.34 -12.86
CA GLU A 177 -5.01 5.58 -11.54
C GLU A 177 -5.43 4.26 -10.88
N PHE A 178 -5.34 4.24 -9.56
CA PHE A 178 -5.81 3.14 -8.73
C PHE A 178 -6.99 3.58 -7.86
N GLY A 179 -7.86 2.63 -7.53
CA GLY A 179 -8.97 2.82 -6.59
C GLY A 179 -8.97 1.77 -5.49
N THR A 180 -9.84 1.95 -4.49
CA THR A 180 -9.99 0.97 -3.41
C THR A 180 -10.97 -0.11 -3.85
N SER A 181 -10.58 -1.38 -3.74
CA SER A 181 -11.46 -2.47 -4.19
C SER A 181 -12.56 -2.81 -3.18
N GLY A 182 -12.38 -2.40 -1.92
CA GLY A 182 -13.17 -2.86 -0.78
C GLY A 182 -12.78 -4.25 -0.27
N LYS A 183 -11.71 -4.86 -0.83
CA LYS A 183 -11.22 -6.18 -0.46
C LYS A 183 -9.93 -6.12 0.35
N LEU A 184 -9.68 -7.22 1.04
CA LEU A 184 -8.47 -7.47 1.82
C LEU A 184 -7.90 -8.84 1.47
N TRP A 185 -6.59 -8.95 1.53
CA TRP A 185 -5.89 -10.24 1.52
C TRP A 185 -4.87 -10.23 2.65
N ASN A 186 -4.90 -11.23 3.51
CA ASN A 186 -4.09 -11.27 4.73
C ASN A 186 -4.20 -9.98 5.57
N SER A 187 -5.43 -9.51 5.78
CA SER A 187 -5.80 -8.25 6.45
C SER A 187 -5.27 -6.96 5.80
N ASN A 188 -4.54 -7.06 4.69
CA ASN A 188 -3.91 -5.94 4.02
C ASN A 188 -4.76 -5.44 2.83
N LEU A 189 -4.59 -4.17 2.48
CA LEU A 189 -5.33 -3.49 1.41
C LEU A 189 -5.15 -4.21 0.07
N VAL A 190 -6.27 -4.53 -0.58
CA VAL A 190 -6.31 -4.88 -2.00
C VAL A 190 -6.83 -3.68 -2.77
N MET A 191 -6.00 -3.13 -3.64
CA MET A 191 -6.34 -2.03 -4.54
C MET A 191 -6.71 -2.57 -5.92
N TYR A 192 -7.21 -1.72 -6.82
CA TYR A 192 -7.41 -2.10 -8.22
C TYR A 192 -6.93 -1.00 -9.15
N ASP A 193 -6.41 -1.36 -10.33
CA ASP A 193 -6.07 -0.37 -11.36
C ASP A 193 -7.29 -0.08 -12.24
N ARG A 194 -7.53 1.19 -12.56
CA ARG A 194 -8.72 1.60 -13.35
C ARG A 194 -8.64 1.24 -14.83
N LYS A 195 -7.49 0.77 -15.32
CA LYS A 195 -7.27 0.44 -16.74
C LYS A 195 -7.73 -0.98 -17.08
N THR A 196 -7.32 -1.95 -16.26
CA THR A 196 -7.57 -3.39 -16.46
C THR A 196 -8.51 -3.97 -15.42
N GLU A 197 -8.76 -3.24 -14.33
CA GLU A 197 -9.55 -3.70 -13.19
C GLU A 197 -8.94 -4.93 -12.49
N SER A 198 -7.64 -5.17 -12.66
CA SER A 198 -6.91 -6.20 -11.91
C SER A 198 -6.81 -5.77 -10.44
N LEU A 199 -6.83 -6.75 -9.53
CA LEU A 199 -6.70 -6.54 -8.09
C LEU A 199 -5.26 -6.73 -7.65
N TRP A 200 -4.74 -5.78 -6.89
CA TRP A 200 -3.35 -5.73 -6.46
C TRP A 200 -3.23 -5.75 -4.93
N SER A 201 -2.40 -6.66 -4.42
CA SER A 201 -2.05 -6.72 -3.00
C SER A 201 -1.03 -5.63 -2.68
N GLN A 202 -1.34 -4.73 -1.75
CA GLN A 202 -0.43 -3.66 -1.36
C GLN A 202 0.84 -4.22 -0.68
N VAL A 203 0.72 -5.22 0.19
CA VAL A 203 1.88 -5.82 0.89
C VAL A 203 2.82 -6.60 -0.04
N LEU A 204 2.31 -7.15 -1.15
CA LEU A 204 3.16 -7.80 -2.17
C LEU A 204 3.65 -6.82 -3.24
N GLY A 205 2.94 -5.70 -3.44
CA GLY A 205 3.12 -4.84 -4.61
C GLY A 205 2.78 -5.57 -5.92
N GLU A 206 1.88 -6.55 -5.89
CA GLU A 206 1.63 -7.48 -7.00
C GLU A 206 0.15 -7.58 -7.33
N ALA A 207 -0.18 -7.70 -8.62
CA ALA A 207 -1.51 -8.12 -9.07
C ALA A 207 -1.76 -9.58 -8.66
N ILE A 208 -2.77 -9.81 -7.83
CA ILE A 208 -3.11 -11.12 -7.28
C ILE A 208 -4.34 -11.76 -7.92
N VAL A 209 -5.19 -10.97 -8.58
CA VAL A 209 -6.38 -11.44 -9.31
C VAL A 209 -6.60 -10.58 -10.55
N GLY A 210 -7.02 -11.19 -11.66
CA GLY A 210 -7.32 -10.52 -12.92
C GLY A 210 -6.22 -10.67 -13.97
N ASP A 211 -6.37 -10.01 -15.10
CA ASP A 211 -5.56 -10.26 -16.31
C ASP A 211 -4.05 -10.10 -16.08
N LEU A 212 -3.68 -9.22 -15.14
CA LEU A 212 -2.29 -8.90 -14.81
C LEU A 212 -1.69 -9.74 -13.68
N THR A 213 -2.39 -10.78 -13.20
CA THR A 213 -1.93 -11.64 -12.09
C THR A 213 -0.46 -12.05 -12.23
N GLY A 214 0.35 -11.73 -11.22
CA GLY A 214 1.80 -11.95 -11.17
C GLY A 214 2.64 -10.71 -11.50
N THR A 215 2.03 -9.66 -12.07
CA THR A 215 2.71 -8.39 -12.36
C THR A 215 3.03 -7.64 -11.08
N GLN A 216 4.22 -7.04 -10.99
CA GLN A 216 4.70 -6.28 -9.83
C GLN A 216 4.83 -4.79 -10.13
N LEU A 217 4.48 -3.96 -9.14
CA LEU A 217 4.72 -2.52 -9.15
C LEU A 217 6.09 -2.20 -8.54
N ILE A 218 6.76 -1.20 -9.09
CA ILE A 218 8.03 -0.70 -8.53
C ILE A 218 7.73 0.12 -7.29
N VAL A 219 8.37 -0.21 -6.16
CA VAL A 219 8.30 0.59 -4.92
C VAL A 219 9.20 1.82 -5.05
N LEU A 220 8.62 3.00 -4.83
CA LEU A 220 9.30 4.29 -4.90
C LEU A 220 9.86 4.75 -3.53
N PRO A 221 10.88 5.64 -3.53
CA PRO A 221 11.40 6.27 -2.32
C PRO A 221 10.36 6.94 -1.43
N SER A 222 10.19 6.41 -0.22
CA SER A 222 9.35 7.00 0.82
C SER A 222 9.79 6.59 2.23
N ASP A 223 9.39 7.39 3.21
CA ASP A 223 9.60 7.11 4.63
C ASP A 223 8.27 7.22 5.39
N GLN A 224 8.04 6.35 6.38
CA GLN A 224 6.96 6.54 7.36
C GLN A 224 7.55 7.24 8.59
N VAL A 225 7.17 8.51 8.81
CA VAL A 225 7.82 9.41 9.77
C VAL A 225 6.81 10.32 10.46
N LEU A 226 7.23 10.94 11.55
CA LEU A 226 6.45 11.98 12.23
C LEU A 226 6.55 13.31 11.48
N TYR A 227 5.44 14.02 11.36
CA TYR A 227 5.34 15.32 10.68
C TYR A 227 6.40 16.32 11.17
N GLY A 228 6.57 16.42 12.50
CA GLY A 228 7.52 17.34 13.12
C GLY A 228 8.98 17.04 12.76
N LYS A 229 9.32 15.75 12.58
CA LYS A 229 10.65 15.32 12.16
C LYS A 229 10.89 15.59 10.68
N TRP A 230 9.90 15.28 9.85
CA TRP A 230 9.95 15.54 8.41
C TRP A 230 10.08 17.03 8.09
N LYS A 231 9.23 17.90 8.66
CA LYS A 231 9.25 19.34 8.35
C LYS A 231 10.54 20.03 8.78
N ALA A 232 11.23 19.49 9.80
CA ALA A 232 12.51 20.02 10.25
C ALA A 232 13.62 19.86 9.20
N VAL A 233 13.54 18.81 8.36
CA VAL A 233 14.50 18.56 7.27
C VAL A 233 14.00 19.02 5.91
N HIS A 234 12.68 19.21 5.73
CA HIS A 234 12.05 19.73 4.51
C HIS A 234 11.26 21.02 4.77
N PRO A 235 11.88 22.15 5.15
CA PRO A 235 11.16 23.38 5.56
C PRO A 235 10.37 24.06 4.43
N LYS A 236 10.54 23.61 3.18
CA LYS A 236 9.80 24.08 2.00
C LYS A 236 8.87 23.02 1.42
N GLY A 237 8.72 21.89 2.10
CA GLY A 237 7.84 20.81 1.67
C GLY A 237 6.36 21.22 1.73
N GLU A 238 5.54 20.42 1.07
CA GLU A 238 4.10 20.61 1.01
C GLU A 238 3.39 19.47 1.75
N VAL A 239 2.24 19.76 2.35
CA VAL A 239 1.47 18.78 3.12
C VAL A 239 0.12 18.56 2.45
N LEU A 240 -0.31 17.30 2.33
CA LEU A 240 -1.63 16.98 1.78
C LEU A 240 -2.73 17.72 2.57
N SER A 241 -3.56 18.46 1.83
CA SER A 241 -4.67 19.23 2.38
C SER A 241 -5.86 18.34 2.73
N ARG A 242 -6.69 18.83 3.67
CA ARG A 242 -8.00 18.26 3.98
C ARG A 242 -9.06 18.59 2.91
N GLU A 243 -8.72 19.41 1.92
CA GLU A 243 -9.55 19.70 0.74
C GLU A 243 -9.50 18.56 -0.28
N THR A 244 -10.19 17.46 0.04
CA THR A 244 -10.15 16.21 -0.74
C THR A 244 -11.34 16.02 -1.69
N GLY A 245 -12.25 17.00 -1.74
CA GLY A 245 -13.50 16.93 -2.51
C GLY A 245 -14.66 16.24 -1.79
N ILE A 246 -14.46 15.71 -0.57
CA ILE A 246 -15.53 15.15 0.26
C ILE A 246 -15.61 15.84 1.62
N PHE A 247 -16.82 15.98 2.16
CA PHE A 247 -17.00 16.49 3.52
C PHE A 247 -16.73 15.38 4.53
N LYS A 248 -15.54 15.43 5.14
CA LYS A 248 -15.10 14.53 6.22
C LYS A 248 -14.57 15.33 7.39
N ARG A 249 -14.78 14.81 8.60
CA ARG A 249 -14.19 15.36 9.81
C ARG A 249 -12.87 14.64 10.08
N TYR A 250 -11.80 15.09 9.42
CA TYR A 250 -10.44 14.61 9.64
C TYR A 250 -9.95 14.89 11.06
N GLY A 251 -8.92 14.16 11.48
CA GLY A 251 -8.35 14.25 12.84
C GLY A 251 -8.99 13.33 13.87
N ILE A 252 -9.95 12.49 13.47
CA ILE A 252 -10.48 11.39 14.29
C ILE A 252 -10.10 10.08 13.61
N ASP A 253 -9.31 9.27 14.31
CA ASP A 253 -8.94 7.93 13.87
C ASP A 253 -10.07 6.93 14.20
N PRO A 254 -10.65 6.23 13.21
CA PRO A 254 -11.71 5.25 13.45
C PRO A 254 -11.24 3.96 14.14
N TYR A 255 -9.93 3.72 14.24
CA TYR A 255 -9.34 2.49 14.79
C TYR A 255 -8.87 2.61 16.24
N GLY A 256 -8.82 3.81 16.82
CA GLY A 256 -8.59 3.99 18.27
C GLY A 256 -7.29 3.32 18.78
N ASP A 257 -7.41 2.41 19.76
CA ASP A 257 -6.28 1.70 20.37
C ASP A 257 -5.78 0.50 19.55
N TYR A 258 -6.40 0.22 18.40
CA TYR A 258 -6.08 -0.94 17.55
C TYR A 258 -4.58 -1.06 17.29
N TYR A 259 -3.88 0.00 16.91
CA TYR A 259 -2.44 -0.05 16.59
C TYR A 259 -1.55 -0.53 17.73
N THR A 260 -2.02 -0.40 18.97
CA THR A 260 -1.26 -0.75 20.19
C THR A 260 -1.78 -2.00 20.89
N ASN A 261 -2.99 -2.45 20.56
CA ASN A 261 -3.64 -3.60 21.18
C ASN A 261 -3.36 -4.89 20.39
N ASN A 262 -2.32 -5.63 20.79
CA ASN A 262 -1.93 -6.90 20.14
C ASN A 262 -2.98 -8.01 20.20
N ASN A 263 -4.05 -7.87 21.00
CA ASN A 263 -5.12 -8.87 21.10
C ASN A 263 -6.29 -8.58 20.16
N GLN A 264 -6.29 -7.44 19.45
CA GLN A 264 -7.37 -7.04 18.57
C GLN A 264 -7.00 -7.26 17.11
N PHE A 265 -7.69 -8.20 16.45
CA PHE A 265 -7.62 -8.42 15.01
C PHE A 265 -9.02 -8.25 14.42
N ILE A 266 -9.14 -7.41 13.40
CA ILE A 266 -10.42 -7.20 12.70
C ILE A 266 -10.63 -8.31 11.67
N PHE A 267 -9.54 -8.79 11.07
CA PHE A 267 -9.50 -9.90 10.12
C PHE A 267 -8.40 -10.89 10.53
N SER A 268 -8.58 -12.17 10.18
CA SER A 268 -7.58 -13.21 10.39
C SER A 268 -6.45 -13.11 9.35
N THR A 269 -5.31 -13.71 9.68
CA THR A 269 -4.21 -13.98 8.75
C THR A 269 -3.93 -15.46 8.68
N ASP A 270 -3.44 -15.92 7.54
CA ASP A 270 -3.27 -17.36 7.29
C ASP A 270 -2.03 -17.93 7.98
N HIS A 271 -1.11 -17.05 8.40
CA HIS A 271 0.08 -17.39 9.16
C HIS A 271 0.25 -16.49 10.38
N THR A 272 0.94 -17.04 11.39
CA THR A 272 1.35 -16.32 12.61
C THR A 272 2.78 -16.70 12.95
N ASP A 273 3.51 -15.78 13.60
CA ASP A 273 4.91 -16.00 13.96
C ASP A 273 5.24 -15.26 15.26
N SER A 274 5.75 -15.99 16.24
CA SER A 274 6.02 -15.51 17.60
C SER A 274 7.40 -14.87 17.79
N ARG A 275 8.18 -14.68 16.72
CA ARG A 275 9.49 -14.01 16.80
C ARG A 275 9.38 -12.54 17.18
N LEU A 276 8.25 -11.89 16.90
CA LEU A 276 7.92 -10.50 17.28
C LEU A 276 6.46 -10.43 17.74
N GLU A 277 6.09 -9.33 18.40
CA GLU A 277 4.68 -9.04 18.66
C GLU A 277 3.94 -8.81 17.35
N SER A 278 2.65 -9.13 17.30
CA SER A 278 1.89 -9.07 16.05
C SER A 278 1.92 -7.68 15.40
N LYS A 279 1.85 -6.61 16.20
CA LYS A 279 1.87 -5.22 15.75
C LYS A 279 3.23 -4.55 15.91
N ASP A 280 4.31 -5.33 16.06
CA ASP A 280 5.65 -4.78 15.87
C ASP A 280 5.78 -4.30 14.42
N PHE A 281 6.22 -3.06 14.23
CA PHE A 281 6.46 -2.50 12.92
C PHE A 281 7.80 -3.04 12.38
N VAL A 282 7.79 -3.55 11.14
CA VAL A 282 8.97 -4.09 10.47
C VAL A 282 9.16 -3.44 9.09
N LEU A 283 10.39 -3.48 8.61
CA LEU A 283 10.77 -3.09 7.26
C LEU A 283 11.09 -4.35 6.47
N GLY A 284 10.15 -4.78 5.63
CA GLY A 284 10.27 -5.97 4.78
C GLY A 284 10.92 -5.68 3.43
N ILE A 285 11.78 -6.57 2.96
CA ILE A 285 12.33 -6.56 1.60
C ILE A 285 12.22 -7.95 0.98
N VAL A 286 12.15 -7.99 -0.35
CA VAL A 286 12.26 -9.22 -1.13
C VAL A 286 13.45 -9.09 -2.07
N VAL A 287 14.35 -10.08 -2.04
CA VAL A 287 15.54 -10.14 -2.89
C VAL A 287 15.61 -11.55 -3.47
N ASN A 288 15.70 -11.66 -4.80
CA ASN A 288 15.77 -12.95 -5.50
C ASN A 288 14.67 -13.94 -5.04
N GLY A 289 13.45 -13.44 -4.87
CA GLY A 289 12.29 -14.22 -4.44
C GLY A 289 12.25 -14.62 -2.95
N LYS A 290 13.24 -14.25 -2.14
CA LYS A 290 13.22 -14.50 -0.69
C LYS A 290 12.99 -13.24 0.11
N ALA A 291 12.21 -13.36 1.18
CA ALA A 291 11.83 -12.25 2.04
C ALA A 291 12.74 -12.14 3.26
N LYS A 292 13.03 -10.90 3.68
CA LYS A 292 13.66 -10.58 4.96
C LYS A 292 13.03 -9.34 5.58
N ALA A 293 12.78 -9.39 6.88
CA ALA A 293 12.33 -8.26 7.67
C ALA A 293 13.45 -7.73 8.56
N TYR A 294 13.48 -6.41 8.74
CA TYR A 294 14.33 -5.73 9.73
C TYR A 294 13.44 -5.09 10.79
N TYR A 295 13.71 -5.39 12.06
CA TYR A 295 13.04 -4.78 13.20
C TYR A 295 13.73 -3.43 13.54
N PRO A 296 13.07 -2.28 13.33
CA PRO A 296 13.71 -0.98 13.46
C PRO A 296 14.32 -0.70 14.83
N PRO A 297 13.72 -1.06 15.98
CA PRO A 297 14.33 -0.82 17.30
C PRO A 297 15.76 -1.37 17.42
N SER A 298 16.04 -2.52 16.84
CA SER A 298 17.36 -3.16 16.87
C SER A 298 18.37 -2.40 16.03
N ILE A 299 17.95 -1.86 14.89
CA ILE A 299 18.81 -1.01 14.06
C ILE A 299 19.03 0.35 14.73
N LYS A 300 17.99 0.94 15.33
CA LYS A 300 18.10 2.20 16.10
C LYS A 300 19.10 2.07 17.25
N MET A 301 19.10 0.92 17.94
CA MET A 301 20.05 0.62 19.02
C MET A 301 21.49 0.47 18.52
N ALA A 302 21.69 -0.14 17.36
CA ALA A 302 23.02 -0.29 16.75
C ALA A 302 23.52 0.99 16.05
N GLY A 303 22.60 1.86 15.62
CA GLY A 303 22.87 3.03 14.77
C GLY A 303 23.00 2.65 13.30
N GLU A 304 23.85 1.68 12.97
CA GLU A 304 24.01 1.14 11.62
C GLU A 304 24.44 -0.33 11.71
N ILE A 305 23.97 -1.14 10.76
CA ILE A 305 24.44 -2.51 10.55
C ILE A 305 24.79 -2.74 9.08
N GLU A 306 25.70 -3.67 8.85
CA GLU A 306 25.96 -4.27 7.54
C GLU A 306 25.54 -5.75 7.58
N ASP A 307 24.77 -6.17 6.61
CA ASP A 307 24.17 -7.49 6.51
C ASP A 307 24.31 -8.01 5.07
N VAL A 308 24.21 -9.33 4.88
CA VAL A 308 24.24 -9.95 3.56
C VAL A 308 23.02 -10.83 3.41
N PHE A 309 22.23 -10.59 2.37
CA PHE A 309 21.02 -11.36 2.11
C PHE A 309 20.91 -11.64 0.61
N GLU A 310 20.73 -12.92 0.27
CA GLU A 310 20.62 -13.39 -1.13
C GLU A 310 21.69 -12.81 -2.08
N GLY A 311 22.92 -12.64 -1.57
CA GLY A 311 24.07 -12.20 -2.35
C GLY A 311 24.26 -10.69 -2.47
N ILE A 312 23.36 -9.87 -1.92
CA ILE A 312 23.55 -8.41 -1.86
C ILE A 312 23.98 -7.96 -0.44
N ALA A 313 24.89 -6.99 -0.38
CA ALA A 313 25.27 -6.33 0.86
C ALA A 313 24.26 -5.21 1.18
N ILE A 314 23.68 -5.27 2.38
CA ILE A 314 22.63 -4.36 2.83
C ILE A 314 23.15 -3.56 4.03
N ILE A 315 23.04 -2.24 3.93
CA ILE A 315 23.26 -1.32 5.04
C ILE A 315 21.90 -0.89 5.57
N ALA A 316 21.58 -1.22 6.82
CA ALA A 316 20.44 -0.66 7.52
C ALA A 316 20.95 0.43 8.48
N ARG A 317 20.54 1.68 8.26
CA ARG A 317 21.01 2.85 9.00
C ARG A 317 19.86 3.56 9.67
N TYR A 318 20.05 3.93 10.93
CA TYR A 318 19.16 4.83 11.65
C TYR A 318 19.46 6.30 11.29
N GLU A 319 18.48 6.95 10.68
CA GLU A 319 18.49 8.37 10.31
C GLU A 319 17.84 9.19 11.43
N SER A 320 18.64 9.63 12.39
CA SER A 320 18.16 10.28 13.63
C SER A 320 17.46 11.63 13.42
N ASN A 321 17.72 12.30 12.30
CA ASN A 321 17.06 13.55 11.92
C ASN A 321 15.56 13.35 11.58
N ILE A 322 15.20 12.20 11.02
CA ILE A 322 13.82 11.85 10.66
C ILE A 322 13.23 10.74 11.54
N ASP A 323 14.03 10.18 12.45
CA ASP A 323 13.69 9.08 13.35
C ASP A 323 13.24 7.79 12.62
N ALA A 324 13.88 7.49 11.48
CA ALA A 324 13.56 6.35 10.63
C ALA A 324 14.77 5.46 10.36
N VAL A 325 14.54 4.21 9.99
CA VAL A 325 15.58 3.31 9.48
C VAL A 325 15.47 3.27 7.97
N ARG A 326 16.58 3.50 7.27
CA ARG A 326 16.69 3.37 5.81
C ARG A 326 17.59 2.20 5.46
N LEU A 327 17.20 1.49 4.39
CA LEU A 327 17.96 0.37 3.84
C LEU A 327 18.66 0.80 2.56
N PHE A 328 19.89 0.34 2.37
CA PHE A 328 20.69 0.60 1.18
C PHE A 328 21.37 -0.67 0.71
N GLU A 329 21.40 -0.90 -0.60
CA GLU A 329 22.31 -1.85 -1.21
C GLU A 329 23.67 -1.18 -1.35
N LYS A 330 24.71 -1.82 -0.83
CA LYS A 330 26.11 -1.42 -1.01
C LYS A 330 26.67 -2.13 -2.25
N ARG A 331 26.95 -1.35 -3.29
CA ARG A 331 27.52 -1.83 -4.55
C ARG A 331 29.03 -2.07 -4.41
N ASP A 332 29.60 -2.83 -5.33
CA ASP A 332 31.04 -3.17 -5.34
C ASP A 332 31.95 -1.93 -5.44
N ASP A 333 31.46 -0.85 -6.06
CA ASP A 333 32.16 0.44 -6.15
C ASP A 333 32.06 1.30 -4.87
N GLY A 334 31.39 0.78 -3.83
CA GLY A 334 31.15 1.45 -2.55
C GLY A 334 29.96 2.41 -2.55
N THR A 335 29.25 2.59 -3.67
CA THR A 335 28.06 3.43 -3.72
C THR A 335 26.88 2.77 -3.00
N LEU A 336 26.02 3.60 -2.41
CA LEU A 336 24.81 3.15 -1.72
C LEU A 336 23.58 3.47 -2.58
N ARG A 337 22.81 2.44 -2.93
CA ARG A 337 21.51 2.58 -3.59
C ARG A 337 20.40 2.35 -2.57
N ARG A 338 19.49 3.31 -2.40
CA ARG A 338 18.35 3.17 -1.48
C ARG A 338 17.49 1.97 -1.88
N ILE A 339 17.17 1.12 -0.91
CA ILE A 339 16.14 0.08 -0.99
C ILE A 339 14.95 0.61 -0.20
N ASN A 340 13.76 0.63 -0.82
CA ASN A 340 12.53 1.02 -0.13
C ASN A 340 11.82 -0.23 0.36
N PRO A 341 11.77 -0.46 1.67
CA PRO A 341 11.09 -1.60 2.24
C PRO A 341 9.57 -1.43 2.25
N PHE A 342 8.86 -2.55 2.35
CA PHE A 342 7.47 -2.61 2.75
C PHE A 342 7.41 -2.42 4.28
N GLY A 343 7.13 -1.19 4.71
CA GLY A 343 6.91 -0.89 6.12
C GLY A 343 5.50 -1.30 6.54
N ASN A 344 5.36 -2.21 7.51
CA ASN A 344 4.07 -2.75 7.96
C ASN A 344 4.18 -3.45 9.32
N PHE A 345 3.05 -3.79 9.93
CA PHE A 345 3.00 -4.68 11.07
C PHE A 345 3.44 -6.11 10.74
N TRP A 346 4.13 -6.74 11.70
CA TRP A 346 4.69 -8.08 11.58
C TRP A 346 3.68 -9.14 11.18
N PHE A 347 2.48 -9.12 11.76
CA PHE A 347 1.45 -10.12 11.46
C PHE A 347 1.06 -10.11 9.98
N SER A 348 0.99 -8.94 9.34
CA SER A 348 0.64 -8.81 7.93
C SER A 348 1.81 -9.23 7.02
N TRP A 349 3.04 -8.85 7.38
CA TRP A 349 4.24 -9.24 6.63
C TRP A 349 4.42 -10.75 6.58
N VAL A 350 4.34 -11.42 7.73
CA VAL A 350 4.53 -12.87 7.83
C VAL A 350 3.42 -13.63 7.11
N ALA A 351 2.20 -13.10 7.15
CA ALA A 351 1.09 -13.70 6.41
C ALA A 351 1.38 -13.72 4.91
N ALA A 352 1.98 -12.65 4.37
CA ALA A 352 2.40 -12.59 2.97
C ALA A 352 3.73 -13.32 2.69
N HIS A 353 4.61 -13.44 3.69
CA HIS A 353 5.96 -13.97 3.57
C HIS A 353 6.31 -14.89 4.76
N PRO A 354 5.71 -16.10 4.86
CA PRO A 354 5.84 -16.96 6.04
C PRO A 354 7.28 -17.42 6.29
N GLU A 355 8.06 -17.61 5.23
CA GLU A 355 9.47 -18.03 5.31
C GLU A 355 10.45 -16.85 5.50
N THR A 356 9.94 -15.65 5.84
CA THR A 356 10.77 -14.46 5.96
C THR A 356 11.91 -14.67 6.97
N ALA A 357 13.13 -14.34 6.53
CA ALA A 357 14.22 -14.11 7.46
C ALA A 357 13.92 -12.87 8.33
N LEU A 358 14.54 -12.77 9.49
CA LEU A 358 14.32 -11.65 10.41
C LEU A 358 15.63 -11.21 11.05
N TYR A 359 15.91 -9.91 10.99
CA TYR A 359 16.90 -9.24 11.81
C TYR A 359 16.18 -8.53 12.95
N LYS A 360 16.48 -8.89 14.21
CA LYS A 360 15.88 -8.31 15.42
C LYS A 360 16.85 -8.25 16.57
#